data_AF-D1AN01-F1
#
_entry.id   AF-D1AN01-F1
#
_cell.length_a   1.000
_cell.length_b   1.000
_cell.length_c   1.000
_cell.angle_alpha   90.00
_cell.angle_beta   90.00
_cell.angle_gamma   90.00
#
_symmetry.space_group_name_H-M   'P 1'
#
loop_
_entity.id
_entity.type
_entity.pdbx_description
1 polymer ?
#
loop_
_entity_poly.entity_id
_entity_poly.type
_entity_poly.pdbx_seq_one_letter_code
_entity_poly.pdbx_strand_id
1 'polypeptide(L)'
;MQAGDKILFGNYEWRVLEVQNNTALIITEYIIEQRAYHNAYKDITWADCSLRKYLNSEFYDRFTAAEKSRIIPVLNKNPDNQWYGTKGGTDTQDSIFLLSIEETVCRYFGDSSSKLYSPGKNQRYWFERKDKNNSKRIARLEKRKEGSWWWWLRSPGRVSIKAVYIHGDGNIGIQGNNILKGNISDGECKGGLRPALWLKF
;
A
#
# COMPACT_ATOMS: atom_id res chain seq x y z
N MET A 1 -19.49 -8.60 -10.24
CA MET A 1 -18.27 -8.31 -9.46
C MET A 1 -18.71 -7.65 -8.17
N GLN A 2 -18.18 -8.09 -7.04
CA GLN A 2 -18.44 -7.55 -5.70
C GLN A 2 -17.14 -7.50 -4.89
N ALA A 3 -17.13 -6.71 -3.82
CA ALA A 3 -15.98 -6.65 -2.91
C ALA A 3 -15.67 -8.03 -2.33
N GLY A 4 -14.38 -8.41 -2.35
CA GLY A 4 -13.89 -9.72 -1.94
C GLY A 4 -13.72 -10.72 -3.09
N ASP A 5 -14.34 -10.49 -4.25
CA ASP A 5 -14.13 -11.34 -5.44
C ASP A 5 -12.65 -11.33 -5.86
N LYS A 6 -12.23 -12.44 -6.47
CA LYS A 6 -10.93 -12.56 -7.12
C LYS A 6 -11.10 -12.54 -8.63
N ILE A 7 -10.26 -11.77 -9.32
CA ILE A 7 -10.26 -11.64 -10.78
C ILE A 7 -8.85 -11.77 -11.34
N LEU A 8 -8.75 -12.15 -12.61
CA LEU A 8 -7.51 -12.10 -13.37
C LEU A 8 -7.50 -10.83 -14.24
N PHE A 9 -6.39 -10.11 -14.20
CA PHE A 9 -6.17 -8.93 -15.05
C PHE A 9 -4.66 -8.74 -15.26
N GLY A 10 -4.22 -8.58 -16.52
CA GLY A 10 -2.81 -8.75 -16.84
C GLY A 10 -2.34 -10.16 -16.49
N ASN A 11 -1.15 -10.24 -15.91
CA ASN A 11 -0.55 -11.50 -15.46
C ASN A 11 -0.78 -11.82 -13.98
N TYR A 12 -1.72 -11.13 -13.33
CA TYR A 12 -1.86 -11.17 -11.86
C TYR A 12 -3.29 -11.52 -11.41
N GLU A 13 -3.39 -12.19 -10.26
CA GLU A 13 -4.63 -12.33 -9.51
C GLU A 13 -4.84 -11.09 -8.63
N TRP A 14 -6.04 -10.51 -8.72
CA TRP A 14 -6.44 -9.33 -7.99
C TRP A 14 -7.64 -9.63 -7.11
N ARG A 15 -7.73 -8.90 -6.00
CA ARG A 15 -8.90 -8.85 -5.12
C ARG A 15 -9.63 -7.54 -5.33
N VAL A 16 -10.95 -7.63 -5.47
CA VAL A 16 -11.84 -6.48 -5.56
C VAL A 16 -12.04 -5.88 -4.17
N LEU A 17 -11.74 -4.58 -4.02
CA LEU A 17 -11.91 -3.84 -2.77
C LEU A 17 -13.21 -3.04 -2.75
N GLU A 18 -13.60 -2.49 -3.89
CA GLU A 18 -14.77 -1.64 -4.05
C GLU A 18 -15.30 -1.74 -5.48
N VAL A 19 -16.61 -1.65 -5.65
CA VAL A 19 -17.28 -1.59 -6.96
C VAL A 19 -18.12 -0.32 -6.99
N GLN A 20 -17.95 0.49 -8.03
CA GLN A 20 -18.73 1.70 -8.29
C GLN A 20 -19.18 1.70 -9.75
N ASN A 21 -20.48 1.54 -9.99
CA ASN A 21 -21.03 1.46 -11.35
C ASN A 21 -20.31 0.37 -12.20
N ASN A 22 -19.59 0.79 -13.24
CA ASN A 22 -18.80 -0.05 -14.15
C ASN A 22 -17.28 0.01 -13.86
N THR A 23 -16.90 0.39 -12.65
CA THR A 23 -15.51 0.43 -12.20
C THR A 23 -15.33 -0.31 -10.89
N ALA A 24 -14.11 -0.81 -10.67
CA ALA A 24 -13.73 -1.44 -9.42
C ALA A 24 -12.34 -0.99 -8.99
N LEU A 25 -12.17 -0.71 -7.69
CA LEU A 25 -10.86 -0.67 -7.08
C LEU A 25 -10.42 -2.11 -6.83
N ILE A 26 -9.25 -2.47 -7.35
CA ILE A 26 -8.64 -3.77 -7.16
C ILE A 26 -7.24 -3.63 -6.57
N ILE A 27 -6.81 -4.60 -5.79
CA ILE A 27 -5.44 -4.73 -5.27
C ILE A 27 -4.91 -6.13 -5.61
N THR A 28 -3.62 -6.29 -5.89
CA THR A 28 -3.08 -7.62 -6.14
C THR A 28 -3.34 -8.53 -4.93
N GLU A 29 -3.81 -9.75 -5.16
CA GLU A 29 -4.08 -10.70 -4.07
C GLU A 29 -2.80 -11.02 -3.29
N TYR A 30 -1.71 -11.23 -4.03
CA TYR A 30 -0.41 -11.55 -3.49
C TYR A 30 0.52 -10.33 -3.53
N ILE A 31 1.61 -10.43 -2.76
CA ILE A 31 2.78 -9.57 -2.94
C ILE A 31 3.53 -10.07 -4.18
N ILE A 32 3.49 -9.25 -5.24
CA ILE A 32 4.01 -9.62 -6.56
C ILE A 32 5.51 -9.36 -6.71
N GLU A 33 6.04 -8.39 -5.97
CA GLU A 33 7.47 -8.02 -5.97
C GLU A 33 7.88 -7.49 -4.59
N GLN A 34 9.18 -7.43 -4.34
CA GLN A 34 9.75 -6.81 -3.14
C GLN A 34 10.73 -5.70 -3.56
N ARG A 35 10.50 -4.48 -3.09
CA ARG A 35 11.32 -3.30 -3.44
C ARG A 35 11.47 -2.35 -2.26
N ALA A 36 12.54 -1.57 -2.29
CA ALA A 36 12.66 -0.39 -1.46
C ALA A 36 11.60 0.64 -1.85
N TYR A 37 11.15 1.43 -0.87
CA TYR A 37 10.24 2.53 -1.10
C TYR A 37 10.90 3.66 -1.90
N HIS A 38 12.16 3.94 -1.60
CA HIS A 38 12.99 4.87 -2.35
C HIS A 38 14.41 4.33 -2.54
N ASN A 39 15.08 4.71 -3.62
CA ASN A 39 16.44 4.29 -3.97
C ASN A 39 17.55 5.17 -3.34
N ALA A 40 17.19 6.20 -2.58
CA ALA A 40 18.12 7.05 -1.84
C ALA A 40 17.66 7.24 -0.39
N TYR A 41 18.61 7.37 0.54
CA TYR A 41 18.33 7.65 1.94
C TYR A 41 18.26 9.17 2.17
N LYS A 42 17.08 9.74 1.94
CA LYS A 42 16.77 11.16 2.10
C LYS A 42 15.30 11.35 2.43
N ASP A 43 14.94 12.54 2.88
CA ASP A 43 13.53 12.91 3.02
C ASP A 43 12.80 12.71 1.69
N ILE A 44 11.67 12.01 1.73
CA ILE A 44 10.89 11.67 0.55
C ILE A 44 9.39 11.69 0.84
N THR A 45 8.61 11.92 -0.21
CA THR A 45 7.14 11.81 -0.21
C THR A 45 6.70 10.71 -1.17
N TRP A 46 5.41 10.35 -1.20
CA TRP A 46 4.90 9.46 -2.25
C TRP A 46 5.09 10.05 -3.65
N ALA A 47 4.88 11.36 -3.82
CA ALA A 47 4.95 12.04 -5.10
C ALA A 47 6.32 11.88 -5.79
N ASP A 48 7.39 11.90 -4.99
CA ASP A 48 8.77 11.91 -5.47
C ASP A 48 9.48 10.55 -5.37
N CYS A 49 8.86 9.55 -4.72
CA CYS A 49 9.55 8.30 -4.46
C CYS A 49 9.74 7.47 -5.74
N SER A 50 10.84 6.72 -5.77
CA SER A 50 11.18 5.88 -6.92
C SER A 50 10.20 4.71 -7.09
N LEU A 51 9.54 4.28 -6.01
CA LEU A 51 8.54 3.23 -6.08
C LEU A 51 7.29 3.67 -6.84
N ARG A 52 6.78 4.89 -6.62
CA ARG A 52 5.67 5.46 -7.40
C ARG A 52 6.03 5.55 -8.89
N LYS A 53 7.24 6.05 -9.19
CA LYS A 53 7.75 6.13 -10.56
C LYS A 53 7.76 4.75 -11.22
N TYR A 54 8.33 3.75 -10.54
CA TYR A 54 8.35 2.36 -11.01
C TYR A 54 6.95 1.80 -11.29
N LEU A 55 5.97 2.04 -10.40
CA LEU A 55 4.60 1.56 -10.59
C LEU A 55 3.91 2.16 -11.83
N ASN A 56 4.17 3.45 -12.11
CA ASN A 56 3.54 4.17 -13.22
C ASN A 56 4.40 4.21 -14.51
N SER A 57 5.55 3.52 -14.53
CA SER A 57 6.35 3.28 -15.72
C SER A 57 6.55 1.79 -15.95
N GLU A 58 7.64 1.22 -15.46
CA GLU A 58 8.07 -0.16 -15.75
C GLU A 58 7.01 -1.21 -15.42
N PHE A 59 6.26 -1.03 -14.32
CA PHE A 59 5.19 -1.96 -13.96
C PHE A 59 3.95 -1.76 -14.84
N TYR A 60 3.52 -0.51 -15.03
CA TYR A 60 2.41 -0.16 -15.93
C TYR A 60 2.66 -0.61 -17.38
N ASP A 61 3.91 -0.60 -17.82
CA ASP A 61 4.29 -0.99 -19.18
C ASP A 61 4.21 -2.49 -19.46
N ARG A 62 3.99 -3.31 -18.42
CA ARG A 62 3.72 -4.75 -18.59
C ARG A 62 2.32 -5.06 -19.07
N PHE A 63 1.39 -4.12 -18.98
CA PHE A 63 0.03 -4.27 -19.47
C PHE A 63 -0.03 -3.96 -20.96
N THR A 64 -0.82 -4.75 -21.69
CA THR A 64 -1.11 -4.52 -23.11
C THR A 64 -1.89 -3.23 -23.32
N ALA A 65 -1.93 -2.71 -24.55
CA ALA A 65 -2.72 -1.50 -24.86
C ALA A 65 -4.21 -1.66 -24.51
N ALA A 66 -4.78 -2.85 -24.72
CA ALA A 66 -6.17 -3.15 -24.39
C ALA A 66 -6.43 -3.22 -22.87
N GLU A 67 -5.45 -3.67 -22.09
CA GLU A 67 -5.55 -3.65 -20.63
C GLU A 67 -5.37 -2.24 -20.08
N LYS A 68 -4.38 -1.50 -20.59
CA LYS A 68 -4.12 -0.11 -20.22
C LYS A 68 -5.35 0.79 -20.44
N SER A 69 -6.12 0.57 -21.51
CA SER A 69 -7.35 1.34 -21.77
C SER A 69 -8.46 1.12 -20.74
N ARG A 70 -8.36 0.08 -19.91
CA ARG A 70 -9.27 -0.21 -18.79
C ARG A 70 -8.77 0.34 -17.46
N ILE A 71 -7.50 0.73 -17.34
CA ILE A 71 -6.94 1.30 -16.12
C ILE A 71 -7.30 2.78 -16.06
N ILE A 72 -7.94 3.20 -14.97
CA ILE A 72 -8.40 4.58 -14.78
C ILE A 72 -7.41 5.32 -13.89
N PRO A 73 -6.76 6.39 -14.38
CA PRO A 73 -5.95 7.26 -13.53
C PRO A 73 -6.81 7.95 -12.46
N VAL A 74 -6.33 8.00 -11.23
CA VAL A 74 -7.03 8.63 -10.11
C VAL A 74 -6.19 9.69 -9.41
N LEU A 75 -6.89 10.66 -8.83
CA LEU A 75 -6.28 11.64 -7.94
C LEU A 75 -6.12 11.04 -6.54
N ASN A 76 -4.89 10.68 -6.19
CA ASN A 76 -4.54 10.21 -4.86
C ASN A 76 -4.24 11.40 -3.95
N LYS A 77 -5.07 11.54 -2.90
CA LYS A 77 -4.82 12.48 -1.81
C LYS A 77 -3.69 11.97 -0.93
N ASN A 78 -2.66 12.77 -0.69
CA ASN A 78 -1.49 12.39 0.12
C ASN A 78 -1.47 13.15 1.46
N PRO A 79 -2.40 12.84 2.40
CA PRO A 79 -2.44 13.51 3.69
C PRO A 79 -1.20 13.20 4.52
N ASP A 80 -0.91 14.11 5.45
CA ASP A 80 0.10 13.92 6.47
C ASP A 80 -0.22 12.69 7.33
N ASN A 81 0.80 12.09 7.94
CA ASN A 81 0.60 11.00 8.89
C ASN A 81 -0.23 11.50 10.09
N GLN A 82 -1.38 10.88 10.35
CA GLN A 82 -2.35 11.32 11.35
C GLN A 82 -1.82 11.29 12.79
N TRP A 83 -0.80 10.48 13.07
CA TRP A 83 -0.22 10.33 14.42
C TRP A 83 1.04 11.16 14.63
N TYR A 84 1.72 11.53 13.54
CA TYR A 84 3.05 12.15 13.59
C TYR A 84 3.15 13.50 12.90
N GLY A 85 2.17 13.88 12.08
CA GLY A 85 2.18 15.12 11.31
C GLY A 85 3.25 15.17 10.21
N THR A 86 3.94 14.05 9.93
CA THR A 86 4.92 13.98 8.84
C THR A 86 4.24 14.24 7.50
N LYS A 87 4.84 15.11 6.69
CA LYS A 87 4.23 15.58 5.44
C LYS A 87 4.02 14.46 4.43
N GLY A 88 2.78 14.31 3.96
CA GLY A 88 2.41 13.34 2.92
C GLY A 88 2.89 13.71 1.52
N GLY A 89 3.12 15.01 1.30
CA GLY A 89 3.51 15.58 0.01
C GLY A 89 2.31 16.07 -0.79
N THR A 90 2.55 16.42 -2.05
CA THR A 90 1.51 16.87 -2.97
C THR A 90 0.63 15.70 -3.41
N ASP A 91 -0.62 15.98 -3.76
CA ASP A 91 -1.51 15.01 -4.38
C ASP A 91 -0.94 14.55 -5.74
N THR A 92 -1.27 13.32 -6.14
CA THR A 92 -0.72 12.70 -7.35
C THR A 92 -1.82 12.17 -8.26
N GLN A 93 -1.62 12.25 -9.58
CA GLN A 93 -2.42 11.52 -10.55
C GLN A 93 -1.69 10.20 -10.86
N ASP A 94 -2.28 9.06 -10.49
CA ASP A 94 -1.65 7.74 -10.63
C ASP A 94 -2.60 6.75 -11.31
N SER A 95 -2.08 5.94 -12.24
CA SER A 95 -2.78 4.78 -12.80
C SER A 95 -2.64 3.56 -11.90
N ILE A 96 -1.49 3.43 -11.24
CA ILE A 96 -1.18 2.33 -10.31
C ILE A 96 -0.55 2.93 -9.06
N PHE A 97 -1.04 2.54 -7.89
CA PHE A 97 -0.65 3.13 -6.62
C PHE A 97 -0.60 2.10 -5.49
N LEU A 98 -0.18 2.53 -4.30
CA LEU A 98 -0.37 1.77 -3.05
C LEU A 98 -1.45 2.45 -2.21
N LEU A 99 -2.19 1.68 -1.43
CA LEU A 99 -3.19 2.25 -0.52
C LEU A 99 -2.53 3.14 0.55
N SER A 100 -3.25 4.15 1.01
CA SER A 100 -2.90 4.92 2.21
C SER A 100 -3.28 4.19 3.51
N ILE A 101 -2.84 4.75 4.63
CA ILE A 101 -3.32 4.38 5.97
C ILE A 101 -4.85 4.46 6.01
N GLU A 102 -5.44 5.58 5.60
CA GLU A 102 -6.89 5.80 5.71
C GLU A 102 -7.70 4.81 4.85
N GLU A 103 -7.30 4.61 3.60
CA GLU A 103 -7.93 3.62 2.71
C GLU A 103 -7.86 2.21 3.30
N THR A 104 -6.69 1.85 3.86
CA THR A 104 -6.48 0.55 4.47
C THR A 104 -7.31 0.39 5.75
N VAL A 105 -7.31 1.40 6.62
CA VAL A 105 -7.85 1.37 7.99
C VAL A 105 -9.35 1.63 8.06
N CYS A 106 -9.86 2.55 7.24
CA CYS A 106 -11.23 3.03 7.33
C CYS A 106 -12.15 2.39 6.28
N ARG A 107 -11.59 1.82 5.19
CA ARG A 107 -12.40 1.35 4.05
C ARG A 107 -12.19 -0.12 3.73
N TYR A 108 -11.01 -0.49 3.23
CA TYR A 108 -10.88 -1.69 2.39
C TYR A 108 -10.56 -2.98 3.12
N PHE A 109 -10.24 -2.91 4.42
CA PHE A 109 -9.97 -4.09 5.24
C PHE A 109 -10.83 -4.13 6.51
N GLY A 110 -12.03 -3.56 6.41
CA GLY A 110 -12.93 -3.33 7.55
C GLY A 110 -12.61 -2.04 8.29
N ASP A 111 -13.60 -1.54 9.01
CA ASP A 111 -13.52 -0.24 9.66
C ASP A 111 -12.80 -0.33 11.02
N SER A 112 -11.66 0.37 11.09
CA SER A 112 -10.86 0.64 12.28
C SER A 112 -10.61 2.15 12.47
N SER A 113 -11.44 3.00 11.88
CA SER A 113 -11.33 4.48 11.88
C SER A 113 -11.17 5.08 13.28
N SER A 114 -11.97 4.61 14.25
CA SER A 114 -11.88 5.04 15.66
C SER A 114 -10.46 4.93 16.24
N LYS A 115 -9.70 3.90 15.86
CA LYS A 115 -8.32 3.69 16.33
C LYS A 115 -7.32 4.61 15.64
N LEU A 116 -7.63 5.05 14.41
CA LEU A 116 -6.80 6.00 13.67
C LEU A 116 -6.95 7.41 14.22
N TYR A 117 -8.20 7.86 14.40
CA TYR A 117 -8.50 9.23 14.80
C TYR A 117 -8.54 9.44 16.31
N SER A 118 -8.55 8.36 17.11
CA SER A 118 -8.49 8.44 18.56
C SER A 118 -7.48 7.42 19.11
N PRO A 119 -6.18 7.58 18.81
CA PRO A 119 -5.15 6.69 19.30
C PRO A 119 -5.04 6.74 20.83
N GLY A 120 -4.67 5.62 21.45
CA GLY A 120 -4.42 5.58 22.89
C GLY A 120 -3.25 6.50 23.29
N LYS A 121 -3.30 7.09 24.49
CA LYS A 121 -2.29 8.09 24.96
C LYS A 121 -0.83 7.64 24.81
N ASN A 122 -0.56 6.34 24.94
CA ASN A 122 0.78 5.76 24.87
C ASN A 122 1.06 4.99 23.57
N GLN A 123 0.15 5.07 22.61
CA GLN A 123 0.25 4.37 21.34
C GLN A 123 1.09 5.20 20.36
N ARG A 124 2.23 4.64 19.96
CA ARG A 124 3.16 5.33 19.06
C ARG A 124 3.56 4.40 17.91
N TYR A 125 4.16 3.27 18.22
CA TYR A 125 4.79 2.43 17.21
C TYR A 125 3.79 1.66 16.32
N TRP A 126 2.89 0.93 16.97
CA TRP A 126 1.98 -0.03 16.34
C TRP A 126 0.56 0.49 16.38
N PHE A 127 -0.18 0.29 15.29
CA PHE A 127 -1.53 0.81 15.14
C PHE A 127 -2.53 0.22 16.14
N GLU A 128 -2.70 -1.10 16.20
CA GLU A 128 -3.44 -1.76 17.28
C GLU A 128 -3.25 -3.28 17.12
N ARG A 129 -2.56 -3.91 18.07
CA ARG A 129 -2.24 -5.34 17.98
C ARG A 129 -3.49 -6.22 18.04
N LYS A 130 -4.51 -5.79 18.78
CA LYS A 130 -5.77 -6.52 18.95
C LYS A 130 -6.85 -6.09 17.96
N ASP A 131 -6.50 -5.40 16.88
CA ASP A 131 -7.47 -5.01 15.88
C ASP A 131 -8.02 -6.26 15.17
N LYS A 132 -9.33 -6.47 15.28
CA LYS A 132 -10.05 -7.57 14.63
C LYS A 132 -9.84 -7.61 13.11
N ASN A 133 -9.46 -6.48 12.51
CA ASN A 133 -9.22 -6.36 11.08
C ASN A 133 -7.79 -6.70 10.65
N ASN A 134 -6.84 -6.95 11.58
CA ASN A 134 -5.46 -7.29 11.23
C ASN A 134 -5.37 -8.49 10.28
N SER A 135 -6.11 -9.57 10.56
CA SER A 135 -6.11 -10.78 9.71
C SER A 135 -6.50 -10.53 8.26
N LYS A 136 -7.30 -9.49 7.98
CA LYS A 136 -7.72 -9.12 6.62
C LYS A 136 -6.61 -8.45 5.82
N ARG A 137 -5.64 -7.83 6.49
CA ARG A 137 -4.52 -7.10 5.85
C ARG A 137 -3.33 -8.01 5.52
N ILE A 138 -3.35 -9.25 5.99
CA ILE A 138 -2.28 -10.23 5.75
C ILE A 138 -2.16 -10.51 4.25
N ALA A 139 -0.92 -10.57 3.76
CA ALA A 139 -0.61 -10.90 2.39
C ALA A 139 0.55 -11.90 2.31
N ARG A 140 0.58 -12.69 1.24
CA ARG A 140 1.60 -13.72 0.98
C ARG A 140 2.37 -13.39 -0.29
N LEU A 141 3.62 -13.87 -0.36
CA LEU A 141 4.43 -13.76 -1.57
C LEU A 141 3.88 -14.67 -2.68
N GLU A 142 3.73 -14.13 -3.88
CA GLU A 142 3.20 -14.86 -5.04
C GLU A 142 4.00 -16.14 -5.34
N LYS A 143 5.34 -16.06 -5.26
CA LYS A 143 6.25 -17.18 -5.57
C LYS A 143 6.26 -18.31 -4.54
N ARG A 144 6.04 -17.99 -3.26
CA ARG A 144 6.12 -18.99 -2.17
C ARG A 144 4.76 -19.56 -1.82
N LYS A 145 3.67 -18.80 -1.99
CA LYS A 145 2.27 -19.10 -1.57
C LYS A 145 2.09 -19.51 -0.10
N GLU A 146 3.18 -19.71 0.63
CA GLU A 146 3.32 -20.02 2.04
C GLU A 146 4.12 -18.91 2.74
N GLY A 147 3.71 -18.59 3.97
CA GLY A 147 4.30 -17.50 4.75
C GLY A 147 3.75 -16.12 4.38
N SER A 148 3.33 -15.37 5.40
CA SER A 148 2.97 -13.95 5.26
C SER A 148 4.22 -13.09 5.12
N TRP A 149 4.12 -11.98 4.39
CA TRP A 149 5.18 -10.98 4.32
C TRP A 149 4.61 -9.57 4.54
N TRP A 150 5.47 -8.66 4.96
CA TRP A 150 5.08 -7.28 5.19
C TRP A 150 5.07 -6.49 3.88
N TRP A 151 4.20 -5.48 3.75
CA TRP A 151 4.01 -4.73 2.50
C TRP A 151 3.78 -3.23 2.74
N TRP A 152 4.16 -2.41 1.76
CA TRP A 152 4.16 -0.95 1.87
C TRP A 152 2.77 -0.32 1.72
N LEU A 153 2.55 0.78 2.44
CA LEU A 153 1.54 1.80 2.14
C LEU A 153 2.23 3.03 1.57
N ARG A 154 1.49 3.89 0.84
CA ARG A 154 2.04 5.16 0.33
C ARG A 154 2.20 6.25 1.39
N SER A 155 1.58 6.09 2.56
CA SER A 155 1.61 7.11 3.60
C SER A 155 2.99 7.22 4.28
N PRO A 156 3.43 8.44 4.63
CA PRO A 156 4.70 8.63 5.35
C PRO A 156 4.63 8.03 6.76
N GLY A 157 5.76 7.59 7.28
CA GLY A 157 5.91 7.13 8.67
C GLY A 157 6.04 8.30 9.66
N ARG A 158 6.77 8.06 10.75
CA ARG A 158 7.05 9.03 11.82
C ARG A 158 7.97 10.18 11.38
N VAL A 159 8.78 9.94 10.35
CA VAL A 159 9.72 10.89 9.75
C VAL A 159 9.80 10.62 8.25
N SER A 160 10.21 11.61 7.45
CA SER A 160 10.18 11.55 5.98
C SER A 160 11.13 10.51 5.34
N ILE A 161 12.01 9.89 6.13
CA ILE A 161 12.85 8.74 5.73
C ILE A 161 12.19 7.38 6.03
N LYS A 162 10.91 7.37 6.44
CA LYS A 162 10.13 6.17 6.74
C LYS A 162 8.79 6.20 6.01
N ALA A 163 8.31 5.03 5.61
CA ALA A 163 6.98 4.83 5.03
C ALA A 163 6.20 3.79 5.84
N VAL A 164 4.88 3.95 5.93
CA VAL A 164 4.03 2.99 6.66
C VAL A 164 3.96 1.67 5.93
N TYR A 165 3.84 0.60 6.70
CA TYR A 165 3.72 -0.74 6.19
C TYR A 165 2.73 -1.57 7.01
N ILE A 166 2.22 -2.62 6.38
CA ILE A 166 1.48 -3.69 7.04
C ILE A 166 2.47 -4.81 7.34
N HIS A 167 2.56 -5.22 8.59
CA HIS A 167 3.41 -6.31 9.05
C HIS A 167 2.83 -7.68 8.65
N GLY A 168 3.61 -8.76 8.76
CA GLY A 168 3.19 -10.10 8.32
C GLY A 168 1.96 -10.64 9.09
N ASP A 169 1.76 -10.20 10.32
CA ASP A 169 0.56 -10.50 11.13
C ASP A 169 -0.65 -9.59 10.80
N GLY A 170 -0.48 -8.68 9.84
CA GLY A 170 -1.50 -7.75 9.38
C GLY A 170 -1.66 -6.50 10.25
N ASN A 171 -0.87 -6.34 11.32
CA ASN A 171 -0.85 -5.10 12.08
C ASN A 171 -0.12 -3.99 11.31
N ILE A 172 -0.42 -2.73 11.61
CA ILE A 172 0.13 -1.59 10.88
C ILE A 172 1.29 -0.99 11.68
N GLY A 173 2.47 -0.96 11.06
CA GLY A 173 3.63 -0.24 11.57
C GLY A 173 3.50 1.24 11.22
N ILE A 174 2.61 1.96 11.91
CA ILE A 174 2.24 3.36 11.60
C ILE A 174 3.38 4.37 11.77
N GLN A 175 4.39 4.05 12.57
CA GLN A 175 5.65 4.82 12.60
C GLN A 175 6.52 4.65 11.34
N GLY A 176 6.20 3.65 10.53
CA GLY A 176 6.90 3.28 9.32
C GLY A 176 8.19 2.49 9.50
N ASN A 177 8.65 1.95 8.37
CA ASN A 177 9.94 1.31 8.18
C ASN A 177 10.82 2.18 7.28
N ASN A 178 12.14 2.02 7.36
CA ASN A 178 13.10 2.81 6.58
C ASN A 178 12.89 2.60 5.07
N ILE A 179 12.93 3.69 4.30
CA ILE A 179 12.58 3.67 2.87
C ILE A 179 13.59 2.95 1.97
N LEU A 180 14.84 2.76 2.43
CA LEU A 180 15.94 2.17 1.65
C LEU A 180 16.69 1.08 2.42
N LYS A 181 17.22 1.40 3.60
CA LYS A 181 18.08 0.49 4.39
C LYS A 181 17.26 -0.27 5.43
N GLY A 182 17.31 -1.60 5.37
CA GLY A 182 16.63 -2.50 6.31
C GLY A 182 17.32 -2.51 7.68
N ASN A 183 17.08 -3.55 8.48
CA ASN A 183 17.96 -3.79 9.64
C ASN A 183 19.38 -4.00 9.15
N ILE A 184 20.37 -3.68 9.98
CA ILE A 184 21.81 -3.78 9.64
C ILE A 184 22.17 -5.20 9.17
N SER A 185 21.49 -6.22 9.71
CA SER A 185 21.63 -7.62 9.30
C SER A 185 21.16 -7.94 7.89
N ASP A 186 20.20 -7.16 7.36
CA ASP A 186 19.45 -7.51 6.15
C ASP A 186 20.02 -6.80 4.91
N GLY A 187 20.86 -5.79 5.10
CA GLY A 187 21.53 -5.02 4.02
C GLY A 187 20.60 -4.17 3.15
N GLU A 188 19.31 -4.51 3.04
CA GLU A 188 18.31 -3.89 2.15
C GLU A 188 16.92 -3.90 2.79
N CYS A 189 16.12 -2.84 2.60
CA CYS A 189 14.72 -2.81 3.00
C CYS A 189 13.81 -3.13 1.80
N LYS A 190 13.56 -4.42 1.54
CA LYS A 190 12.69 -4.85 0.44
C LYS A 190 11.30 -5.21 0.96
N GLY A 191 10.43 -4.20 1.07
CA GLY A 191 9.04 -4.40 1.43
C GLY A 191 8.21 -4.96 0.28
N GLY A 192 7.17 -5.70 0.60
CA GLY A 192 6.24 -6.25 -0.38
C GLY A 192 5.46 -5.17 -1.12
N LEU A 193 5.28 -5.37 -2.42
CA LEU A 193 4.42 -4.56 -3.26
C LEU A 193 3.07 -5.22 -3.46
N ARG A 194 2.01 -4.49 -3.08
CA ARG A 194 0.63 -4.79 -3.44
C ARG A 194 0.02 -3.61 -4.20
N PRO A 195 0.27 -3.50 -5.50
CA PRO A 195 -0.31 -2.43 -6.30
C PRO A 195 -1.84 -2.49 -6.27
N ALA A 196 -2.44 -1.30 -6.29
CA ALA A 196 -3.86 -1.09 -6.47
C ALA A 196 -4.10 -0.21 -7.70
N LEU A 197 -5.25 -0.42 -8.35
CA LEU A 197 -5.69 0.37 -9.50
C LEU A 197 -7.22 0.38 -9.60
N TRP A 198 -7.75 1.40 -10.27
CA TRP A 198 -9.15 1.42 -10.67
C TRP A 198 -9.30 0.81 -12.06
N LEU A 199 -10.16 -0.18 -12.18
CA LEU A 199 -10.40 -0.95 -13.40
C LEU A 199 -11.81 -0.68 -13.92
N LYS A 200 -11.93 -0.32 -15.19
CA LYS A 200 -13.20 -0.32 -15.94
C LYS A 200 -13.51 -1.74 -16.43
N PHE A 201 -14.73 -2.21 -16.22
CA PHE A 201 -15.18 -3.54 -16.68
C PHE A 201 -16.57 -3.49 -17.30
#